data_AF-A0A1I2Z8F2-F1
#
_entry.id   AF-A0A1I2Z8F2-F1
#
_cell.length_a   1.000
_cell.length_b   1.000
_cell.length_c   1.000
_cell.angle_alpha   90.00
_cell.angle_beta   90.00
_cell.angle_gamma   90.00
#
_symmetry.space_group_name_H-M   'P 1'
#
loop_
_entity.id
_entity.type
_entity.pdbx_description
1 polymer ?
#
loop_
_entity_poly.entity_id
_entity_poly.type
_entity_poly.pdbx_seq_one_letter_code
_entity_poly.pdbx_strand_id
1 'polypeptide(L)'
;MGKQLERGPRSAESLYVSEIESSNMPRSPEDPTPPEGLPDRLVAELEDLSPEDLRKTIVHARELLRFHEERDLPIEPEPGEDVVRITEHEGYTEVVKRLPCEDGCDDCPHGPYVYHVTEEPQPDGETKVHWSFIGEVNVDED
;
A
#
# COMPACT_ATOMS: atom_id res chain seq x y z
N MET A 1 52.50 15.02 -69.69
CA MET A 1 53.39 15.20 -68.51
C MET A 1 52.73 16.27 -67.62
N GLY A 2 52.24 16.08 -66.41
CA GLY A 2 52.52 15.13 -65.33
C GLY A 2 52.76 15.97 -64.07
N LYS A 3 51.82 15.91 -63.11
CA LYS A 3 52.00 16.13 -61.65
C LYS A 3 50.64 16.04 -60.95
N GLN A 4 50.39 14.89 -60.33
CA GLN A 4 49.38 14.71 -59.29
C GLN A 4 49.86 15.43 -58.02
N LEU A 5 48.94 16.08 -57.31
CA LEU A 5 49.10 16.47 -55.92
C LEU A 5 48.00 15.75 -55.13
N GLU A 6 48.44 14.89 -54.22
CA GLU A 6 47.63 14.20 -53.24
C GLU A 6 47.31 15.12 -52.05
N ARG A 7 46.18 14.84 -51.38
CA ARG A 7 45.80 15.06 -49.96
C ARG A 7 44.27 14.99 -49.93
N GLY A 8 43.64 13.93 -49.42
CA GLY A 8 43.63 13.49 -48.03
C GLY A 8 42.25 13.85 -47.46
N PRO A 9 41.41 12.89 -46.99
CA PRO A 9 39.99 13.19 -46.76
C PRO A 9 39.62 13.25 -45.26
N ARG A 10 38.47 13.90 -45.00
CA ARG A 10 37.58 13.81 -43.81
C ARG A 10 38.10 14.55 -42.56
N SER A 11 37.28 15.14 -41.71
CA SER A 11 35.84 15.00 -41.47
C SER A 11 35.31 16.27 -40.80
N ALA A 12 34.01 16.51 -40.93
CA ALA A 12 33.31 17.64 -40.36
C ALA A 12 33.35 17.63 -38.82
N GLU A 13 33.90 18.69 -38.25
CA GLU A 13 33.62 19.12 -36.88
C GLU A 13 32.53 20.19 -36.90
N SER A 14 31.83 20.32 -35.78
CA SER A 14 30.71 21.22 -35.52
C SER A 14 29.37 20.63 -35.93
N LEU A 15 28.65 20.11 -34.94
CA LEU A 15 27.49 20.77 -34.34
C LEU A 15 27.00 19.85 -33.22
N TYR A 16 26.93 20.32 -31.97
CA TYR A 16 25.67 20.44 -31.24
C TYR A 16 25.90 21.07 -29.87
N VAL A 17 24.90 21.85 -29.49
CA VAL A 17 24.88 22.92 -28.49
C VAL A 17 25.00 22.36 -27.07
N SER A 18 25.72 23.11 -26.23
CA SER A 18 25.68 22.98 -24.78
C SER A 18 24.34 23.51 -24.24
N GLU A 19 23.46 22.63 -23.81
CA GLU A 19 22.32 22.96 -22.96
C GLU A 19 22.46 22.18 -21.65
N ILE A 20 22.82 22.92 -20.61
CA ILE A 20 22.67 22.50 -19.22
C ILE A 20 21.19 22.71 -18.89
N GLU A 21 20.40 21.65 -19.01
CA GLU A 21 19.20 21.47 -18.20
C GLU A 21 19.49 20.38 -17.17
N SER A 22 19.73 20.87 -15.96
CA SER A 22 19.93 20.06 -14.77
C SER A 22 18.65 19.25 -14.51
N SER A 23 18.80 17.92 -14.47
CA SER A 23 17.81 16.95 -13.98
C SER A 23 16.72 16.45 -14.95
N ASN A 24 17.10 15.88 -16.10
CA ASN A 24 16.34 14.76 -16.66
C ASN A 24 17.25 13.88 -17.54
N MET A 25 17.97 12.94 -16.94
CA MET A 25 18.53 11.83 -17.72
C MET A 25 17.35 10.98 -18.23
N PRO A 26 17.22 10.74 -19.55
CA PRO A 26 16.21 9.82 -20.03
C PRO A 26 16.49 8.44 -19.44
N ARG A 27 15.48 7.84 -18.78
CA ARG A 27 15.56 6.46 -18.29
C ARG A 27 15.95 5.53 -19.43
N SER A 28 16.75 4.53 -19.12
CA SER A 28 17.05 3.49 -20.10
C SER A 28 15.75 2.72 -20.38
N PRO A 29 15.53 2.19 -21.60
CA PRO A 29 14.33 1.42 -21.94
C PRO A 29 14.16 0.13 -21.13
N GLU A 30 15.16 -0.19 -20.29
CA GLU A 30 15.23 -1.36 -19.42
C GLU A 30 14.83 -1.04 -17.96
N ASP A 31 14.72 0.24 -17.60
CA ASP A 31 14.35 0.67 -16.26
C ASP A 31 12.85 0.51 -16.04
N PRO A 32 12.40 0.00 -14.87
CA PRO A 32 10.99 -0.11 -14.57
C PRO A 32 10.34 1.27 -14.58
N THR A 33 9.14 1.35 -15.18
CA THR A 33 8.34 2.57 -15.15
C THR A 33 7.57 2.63 -13.82
N PRO A 34 7.57 3.76 -13.09
CA PRO A 34 6.84 3.87 -11.83
C PRO A 34 5.34 3.87 -12.08
N PRO A 35 4.52 3.44 -11.10
CA PRO A 35 3.07 3.53 -11.21
C PRO A 35 2.61 4.99 -11.27
N GLU A 36 1.49 5.21 -11.96
CA GLU A 36 0.89 6.55 -12.10
C GLU A 36 0.52 7.15 -10.74
N GLY A 37 0.77 8.45 -10.56
CA GLY A 37 0.42 9.19 -9.34
C GLY A 37 1.41 9.05 -8.18
N LEU A 38 2.48 8.24 -8.32
CA LEU A 38 3.53 8.16 -7.31
C LEU A 38 4.39 9.44 -7.33
N PRO A 39 4.64 10.11 -6.18
CA PRO A 39 5.44 11.34 -6.16
C PRO A 39 6.86 11.11 -6.67
N ASP A 40 7.36 11.99 -7.55
CA ASP A 40 8.70 11.87 -8.17
C ASP A 40 9.82 11.72 -7.14
N ARG A 41 9.70 12.40 -6.00
CA ARG A 41 10.65 12.28 -4.90
C ARG A 41 10.73 10.85 -4.38
N LEU A 42 9.59 10.19 -4.18
CA LEU A 42 9.54 8.83 -3.66
C LEU A 42 10.06 7.83 -4.69
N VAL A 43 9.79 8.09 -5.98
CA VAL A 43 10.39 7.32 -7.08
C VAL A 43 11.92 7.37 -7.04
N ALA A 44 12.49 8.58 -6.93
CA ALA A 44 13.94 8.76 -6.87
C ALA A 44 14.55 8.11 -5.62
N GLU A 45 13.88 8.21 -4.47
CA GLU A 45 14.33 7.56 -3.23
C GLU A 45 14.33 6.03 -3.37
N LEU A 46 13.30 5.43 -3.99
CA LEU A 46 13.23 3.99 -4.22
C LEU A 46 14.27 3.48 -5.23
N GLU A 47 14.60 4.26 -6.26
CA GLU A 47 15.59 3.89 -7.28
C GLU A 47 17.03 3.87 -6.74
N ASP A 48 17.31 4.61 -5.66
CA ASP A 48 18.61 4.63 -4.98
C ASP A 48 18.76 3.49 -3.94
N LEU A 49 17.68 2.76 -3.64
CA LEU A 49 17.71 1.69 -2.64
C LEU A 49 18.39 0.41 -3.13
N SER A 50 19.02 -0.30 -2.19
CA SER A 50 19.53 -1.63 -2.43
C SER A 50 18.38 -2.64 -2.66
N PRO A 51 18.61 -3.76 -3.37
CA PRO A 51 17.60 -4.82 -3.50
C PRO A 51 17.10 -5.38 -2.17
N GLU A 52 17.92 -5.34 -1.11
CA GLU A 52 17.52 -5.76 0.22
C GLU A 52 16.54 -4.75 0.86
N ASP A 53 16.86 -3.46 0.77
CA ASP A 53 16.03 -2.40 1.35
C ASP A 53 14.71 -2.22 0.58
N LEU A 54 14.72 -2.45 -0.74
CA LEU A 54 13.48 -2.54 -1.53
C LEU A 54 12.55 -3.65 -1.02
N ARG A 55 13.10 -4.83 -0.69
CA ARG A 55 12.29 -5.93 -0.13
C ARG A 55 11.72 -5.56 1.24
N LYS A 56 12.51 -4.94 2.12
CA LYS A 56 12.03 -4.44 3.42
C LYS A 56 10.95 -3.37 3.26
N THR A 57 11.12 -2.46 2.30
CA THR A 57 10.14 -1.42 1.98
C THR A 57 8.82 -2.03 1.52
N ILE A 58 8.86 -3.06 0.68
CA ILE A 58 7.65 -3.78 0.25
C ILE A 58 6.93 -4.42 1.45
N VAL A 59 7.67 -5.05 2.36
CA VAL A 59 7.09 -5.64 3.58
C VAL A 59 6.40 -4.57 4.41
N HIS A 60 7.10 -3.47 4.70
CA HIS A 60 6.56 -2.40 5.51
C HIS A 60 5.36 -1.69 4.86
N ALA A 61 5.42 -1.42 3.55
CA ALA A 61 4.30 -0.80 2.82
C ALA A 61 3.04 -1.68 2.87
N ARG A 62 3.19 -3.01 2.78
CA ARG A 62 2.06 -3.95 2.93
C ARG A 62 1.50 -3.95 4.34
N GLU A 63 2.35 -3.88 5.37
CA GLU A 63 1.89 -3.75 6.75
C GLU A 63 1.14 -2.44 6.98
N LEU A 64 1.60 -1.33 6.40
CA LEU A 64 0.92 -0.04 6.46
C LEU A 64 -0.44 -0.08 5.75
N LEU A 65 -0.52 -0.70 4.57
CA LEU A 65 -1.80 -0.85 3.86
C LEU A 65 -2.81 -1.62 4.71
N ARG A 66 -2.40 -2.78 5.25
CA ARG A 66 -3.26 -3.55 6.15
C ARG A 66 -3.72 -2.73 7.36
N PHE A 67 -2.81 -1.99 7.99
CA PHE A 67 -3.15 -1.14 9.13
C PHE A 67 -4.10 0.01 8.78
N HIS A 68 -4.01 0.57 7.56
CA HIS A 68 -4.92 1.61 7.11
C HIS A 68 -6.28 1.04 6.70
N GLU A 69 -6.32 -0.10 6.02
CA GLU A 69 -7.55 -0.83 5.68
C GLU A 69 -8.30 -1.28 6.95
N GLU A 70 -7.60 -1.74 7.99
CA GLU A 70 -8.19 -2.02 9.32
C GLU A 70 -8.79 -0.77 10.00
N ARG A 71 -8.36 0.45 9.63
CA ARG A 71 -8.76 1.71 10.26
C ARG A 71 -9.81 2.50 9.49
N ASP A 72 -9.88 2.35 8.18
CA ASP A 72 -10.77 3.11 7.29
C ASP A 72 -12.16 2.45 7.13
N LEU A 73 -12.41 1.33 7.82
CA LEU A 73 -13.71 0.70 7.84
C LEU A 73 -14.70 1.51 8.69
N PRO A 74 -15.95 1.71 8.23
CA PRO A 74 -17.01 2.46 8.94
C PRO A 74 -17.58 1.63 10.11
N ILE A 75 -16.71 0.99 10.87
CA ILE A 75 -17.05 0.11 11.99
C ILE A 75 -16.63 0.85 13.25
N GLU A 76 -17.47 1.80 13.67
CA GLU A 76 -17.30 2.49 14.95
C GLU A 76 -17.74 1.52 16.07
N PRO A 77 -16.86 1.18 17.04
CA PRO A 77 -17.27 0.44 18.22
C PRO A 77 -18.31 1.22 19.02
N GLU A 78 -19.31 0.54 19.58
CA GLU A 78 -20.21 1.20 20.52
C GLU A 78 -19.45 1.61 21.80
N PRO A 79 -19.89 2.66 22.52
CA PRO A 79 -19.24 3.10 23.74
C PRO A 79 -19.18 1.95 24.78
N GLY A 80 -17.96 1.48 25.06
CA GLY A 80 -17.71 0.38 26.00
C GLY A 80 -17.37 -0.96 25.35
N GLU A 81 -17.25 -1.03 24.02
CA GLU A 81 -16.74 -2.20 23.30
C GLU A 81 -15.31 -1.97 22.80
N ASP A 82 -14.45 -2.98 22.95
CA ASP A 82 -13.12 -2.99 22.32
C ASP A 82 -13.15 -3.83 21.05
N VAL A 83 -12.83 -3.24 19.90
CA VAL A 83 -12.56 -3.99 18.67
C VAL A 83 -11.12 -4.50 18.73
N VAL A 84 -10.98 -5.83 18.70
CA VAL A 84 -9.72 -6.53 18.86
C VAL A 84 -9.05 -6.78 17.50
N ARG A 85 -9.83 -7.11 16.47
CA ARG A 85 -9.34 -7.37 15.11
C ARG A 85 -10.42 -7.08 14.08
N ILE A 86 -10.03 -6.60 12.91
CA ILE A 86 -10.89 -6.48 11.74
C ILE A 86 -10.19 -7.16 10.54
N THR A 87 -10.92 -7.90 9.72
CA THR A 87 -10.37 -8.59 8.53
C THR A 87 -11.41 -8.62 7.42
N GLU A 88 -11.05 -8.15 6.24
CA GLU A 88 -11.98 -8.11 5.09
C GLU A 88 -12.00 -9.41 4.30
N HIS A 89 -13.20 -9.79 3.86
CA HIS A 89 -13.45 -10.91 2.96
C HIS A 89 -14.35 -10.47 1.80
N GLU A 90 -14.35 -11.21 0.69
CA GLU A 90 -15.31 -10.95 -0.39
C GLU A 90 -16.75 -11.14 0.13
N GLY A 91 -17.47 -10.03 0.28
CA GLY A 91 -18.88 -9.98 0.68
C GLY A 91 -19.16 -9.74 2.16
N TYR A 92 -18.14 -9.72 3.04
CA TYR A 92 -18.31 -9.37 4.46
C TYR A 92 -16.98 -8.94 5.11
N THR A 93 -17.07 -8.21 6.21
CA THR A 93 -15.94 -7.91 7.09
C THR A 93 -16.04 -8.74 8.37
N GLU A 94 -15.01 -9.50 8.70
CA GLU A 94 -14.88 -10.18 9.98
C GLU A 94 -14.42 -9.19 11.06
N VAL A 95 -15.17 -9.06 12.14
CA VAL A 95 -14.85 -8.18 13.27
C VAL A 95 -14.83 -9.01 14.55
N VAL A 96 -13.71 -8.95 15.27
CA VAL A 96 -13.57 -9.54 16.60
C VAL A 96 -13.74 -8.44 17.65
N LYS A 97 -14.75 -8.60 18.52
CA LYS A 97 -15.04 -7.68 19.62
C LYS A 97 -14.85 -8.35 20.97
N ARG A 98 -14.52 -7.55 21.99
CA ARG A 98 -14.50 -7.95 23.40
C ARG A 98 -15.16 -6.87 24.24
N LEU A 99 -15.95 -7.29 25.23
CA LEU A 99 -16.40 -6.40 26.29
C LEU A 99 -15.33 -6.34 27.39
N PRO A 100 -14.92 -5.15 27.87
CA PRO A 100 -13.94 -5.03 28.93
C PRO A 100 -14.47 -5.67 30.21
N CYS A 101 -13.69 -6.59 30.79
CA CYS A 101 -14.00 -7.21 32.07
C CYS A 101 -13.66 -6.27 33.23
N GLU A 102 -14.45 -6.33 34.32
CA GLU A 102 -14.03 -5.76 35.61
C GLU A 102 -12.88 -6.58 36.22
N ASP A 103 -12.08 -5.95 37.10
CA ASP A 103 -10.99 -6.61 37.81
C ASP A 103 -11.49 -7.84 38.61
N GLY A 104 -10.91 -9.01 38.33
CA GLY A 104 -11.22 -10.27 39.03
C GLY A 104 -12.24 -11.17 38.35
N CYS A 105 -12.44 -11.05 37.03
CA CYS A 105 -13.30 -11.98 36.29
C CYS A 105 -12.53 -13.22 35.78
N ASP A 106 -12.56 -14.30 36.57
CA ASP A 106 -11.89 -15.56 36.24
C ASP A 106 -12.63 -16.43 35.20
N ASP A 107 -13.91 -16.16 34.91
CA ASP A 107 -14.77 -16.97 34.02
C ASP A 107 -15.78 -16.07 33.26
N CYS A 108 -15.27 -15.07 32.53
CA CYS A 108 -16.10 -14.05 31.89
C CYS A 108 -16.51 -14.42 30.45
N PRO A 109 -17.81 -14.57 30.13
CA PRO A 109 -18.30 -14.80 28.78
C PRO A 109 -18.36 -13.49 27.98
N HIS A 110 -17.28 -12.71 27.98
CA HIS A 110 -17.24 -11.37 27.38
C HIS A 110 -16.46 -11.33 26.06
N GLY A 111 -16.30 -12.49 25.45
CA GLY A 111 -15.56 -12.68 24.21
C GLY A 111 -14.07 -12.94 24.45
N PRO A 112 -13.28 -12.97 23.37
CA PRO A 112 -13.59 -12.33 22.10
C PRO A 112 -14.63 -13.08 21.26
N TYR A 113 -15.51 -12.31 20.63
CA TYR A 113 -16.57 -12.79 19.75
C TYR A 113 -16.32 -12.33 18.33
N VAL A 114 -16.52 -13.22 17.36
CA VAL A 114 -16.39 -12.92 15.95
C VAL A 114 -17.75 -12.66 15.31
N TYR A 115 -17.80 -11.61 14.49
CA TYR A 115 -18.97 -11.18 13.74
C TYR A 115 -18.63 -11.04 12.27
N HIS A 116 -19.56 -11.37 11.39
CA HIS A 116 -19.53 -10.93 10.00
C HIS A 116 -20.38 -9.67 9.87
N VAL A 117 -19.77 -8.63 9.32
CA VAL A 117 -20.40 -7.33 9.09
C VAL A 117 -20.59 -7.16 7.59
N THR A 118 -21.83 -6.92 7.18
CA THR A 118 -22.18 -6.71 5.77
C THR A 118 -22.88 -5.37 5.60
N GLU A 119 -22.64 -4.72 4.47
CA GLU A 119 -23.35 -3.50 4.10
C GLU A 119 -24.60 -3.82 3.27
N GLU A 120 -25.77 -3.41 3.76
CA GLU A 120 -27.04 -3.65 3.10
C GLU A 120 -27.65 -2.34 2.59
N PRO A 121 -27.90 -2.23 1.27
CA PRO A 121 -28.58 -1.07 0.71
C PRO A 121 -30.04 -1.06 1.17
N GLN A 122 -30.48 0.07 1.68
CA GLN A 122 -31.84 0.29 2.14
C GLN A 122 -32.71 0.87 1.01
N PRO A 123 -34.03 0.70 1.06
CA PRO A 123 -34.95 1.24 0.06
C PRO A 123 -34.95 2.78 -0.07
N ASP A 124 -34.46 3.49 0.96
CA ASP A 124 -34.30 4.94 0.99
C ASP A 124 -33.00 5.43 0.34
N GLY A 125 -32.13 4.51 -0.09
CA GLY A 125 -30.83 4.79 -0.69
C GLY A 125 -29.69 4.92 0.32
N GLU A 126 -29.95 4.75 1.61
CA GLU A 126 -28.90 4.66 2.63
C GLU A 126 -28.30 3.25 2.67
N THR A 127 -27.08 3.12 3.19
CA THR A 127 -26.45 1.82 3.47
C THR A 127 -26.47 1.60 4.97
N LYS A 128 -26.90 0.41 5.42
CA LYS A 128 -26.84 0.03 6.85
C LYS A 128 -25.92 -1.16 7.04
N VAL A 129 -25.19 -1.13 8.15
CA VAL A 129 -24.38 -2.26 8.58
C VAL A 129 -25.28 -3.32 9.24
N HIS A 130 -25.15 -4.56 8.78
CA HIS A 130 -25.76 -5.72 9.38
C HIS A 130 -24.68 -6.59 10.05
N TRP A 131 -24.91 -6.92 11.32
CA TRP A 131 -23.98 -7.70 12.13
C TRP A 131 -24.52 -9.10 12.34
N SER A 132 -23.81 -10.10 11.83
CA SER A 132 -24.09 -11.51 12.05
C SER A 132 -23.10 -12.09 13.05
N PHE A 133 -23.59 -12.56 14.19
CA PHE A 133 -22.77 -13.25 15.19
C PHE A 133 -22.34 -14.63 14.67
N ILE A 134 -21.05 -14.93 14.75
CA ILE A 134 -20.48 -16.18 14.25
C ILE A 134 -20.08 -17.11 15.40
N GLY A 135 -19.45 -16.58 16.47
CA GLY A 135 -19.05 -17.40 17.61
C GLY A 135 -17.96 -16.80 18.50
N GLU A 136 -17.45 -17.61 19.42
CA GLU A 136 -16.29 -17.30 20.27
C GLU A 136 -14.99 -17.61 19.53
N VAL A 137 -13.95 -16.81 19.79
CA VAL A 137 -12.61 -17.01 19.24
C VAL A 137 -11.55 -16.85 20.33
N ASN A 138 -10.54 -17.72 20.32
CA ASN A 138 -9.34 -17.55 21.15
C ASN A 138 -8.38 -16.62 20.40
N VAL A 139 -8.03 -15.48 20.99
CA VAL A 139 -7.08 -14.52 20.41
C VAL A 139 -5.61 -14.81 20.79
N ASP A 140 -5.33 -15.97 21.40
CA ASP A 140 -4.01 -16.36 21.89
C ASP A 140 -3.25 -17.35 20.96
N GLU A 141 -3.71 -17.57 19.72
CA GLU A 141 -3.00 -18.41 18.73
C GLU A 141 -2.48 -17.57 17.55
N ASP A 142 -1.27 -17.01 17.71
CA ASP A 142 -0.37 -16.57 16.64
C ASP A 142 1.10 -16.95 16.96
#